data_AF-A0A9Q1HAR3-F1
#
_entry.id   AF-A0A9Q1HAR3-F1
#
_cell.length_a   1.000
_cell.length_b   1.000
_cell.length_c   1.000
_cell.angle_alpha   90.00
_cell.angle_beta   90.00
_cell.angle_gamma   90.00
#
_symmetry.space_group_name_H-M   'P 1'
#
loop_
_entity.id
_entity.type
_entity.pdbx_description
1 polymer ?
#
loop_
_entity_poly.entity_id
_entity_poly.type
_entity_poly.pdbx_seq_one_letter_code
_entity_poly.pdbx_strand_id
1 'polypeptide(L)'
;MENLSRSTLQRERQMTPRALASAIQTREVELNRLWRKIRKELRVLESEKYPGEIDSVLSETEAKYKLYQDKWEELKNLYSENDEYQEDANLTKTTVLENCKFYEDTVEVIRAKVSTLAYETKYETKSLFSNHSSVLTGPAKSRGSNASSVLKAQAIAAASGANESALYEEILAQCTLEHKTEKAIQELERVKQEAAAEANLKILRARQMAAVENARTEQFFKHKKRIMNISYHTQPDLK
;
A
#
# COMPACT_ATOMS: atom_id res chain seq x y z
N MET A 1 45.89 34.62 30.64
CA MET A 1 45.65 35.34 29.37
C MET A 1 44.57 34.59 28.63
N GLU A 2 43.43 35.26 28.50
CA GLU A 2 42.15 34.73 28.06
C GLU A 2 42.16 34.49 26.54
N ASN A 3 41.86 33.26 26.11
CA ASN A 3 41.54 32.98 24.71
C ASN A 3 40.05 33.25 24.49
N LEU A 4 39.78 34.46 23.99
CA LEU A 4 38.48 34.90 23.50
C LEU A 4 38.05 34.09 22.26
N SER A 5 36.96 33.35 22.45
CA SER A 5 35.79 33.29 21.57
C SER A 5 35.98 33.47 20.07
N ARG A 6 35.94 32.36 19.32
CA ARG A 6 35.39 32.34 17.96
C ARG A 6 34.21 31.39 17.92
N SER A 7 33.07 31.84 18.44
CA SER A 7 31.79 31.26 18.08
C SER A 7 31.49 31.65 16.64
N THR A 8 31.58 30.69 15.73
CA THR A 8 31.01 30.79 14.39
C THR A 8 29.48 30.79 14.52
N LEU A 9 28.92 31.94 14.87
CA LEU A 9 27.51 32.25 14.63
C LEU A 9 27.33 32.37 13.11
N GLN A 10 27.12 31.22 12.45
CA GLN A 10 26.40 31.20 11.18
C GLN A 10 25.01 31.77 11.48
N ARG A 11 24.81 33.05 11.16
CA ARG A 11 23.47 33.63 11.10
C ARG A 11 22.76 32.94 9.94
N GLU A 12 21.93 31.96 10.23
CA GLU A 12 20.91 31.49 9.28
C GLU A 12 20.07 32.72 8.91
N ARG A 13 20.31 33.25 7.71
CA ARG A 13 19.48 34.32 7.17
C ARG A 13 18.14 33.68 6.84
N GLN A 14 17.15 33.87 7.72
CA GLN A 14 15.77 33.56 7.42
C GLN A 14 15.38 34.22 6.09
N MET A 15 14.68 33.47 5.23
CA MET A 15 14.24 34.00 3.95
C MET A 15 13.31 35.19 4.18
N THR A 16 13.39 36.20 3.31
CA THR A 16 12.37 37.26 3.32
C THR A 16 11.00 36.65 3.03
N PRO A 17 9.89 37.17 3.59
CA PRO A 17 8.56 36.58 3.40
C PRO A 17 8.18 36.36 1.93
N ARG A 18 8.56 37.29 1.05
CA ARG A 18 8.34 37.18 -0.40
C ARG A 18 9.17 36.07 -1.06
N ALA A 19 10.40 35.89 -0.63
CA ALA A 19 11.26 34.81 -1.12
C ALA A 19 10.76 33.45 -0.65
N LEU A 20 10.29 33.35 0.60
CA LEU A 20 9.69 32.15 1.16
C LEU A 20 8.41 31.76 0.42
N ALA A 21 7.48 32.70 0.21
CA ALA A 21 6.27 32.47 -0.57
C ALA A 21 6.57 31.95 -1.98
N SER A 22 7.55 32.57 -2.66
CA SER A 22 7.98 32.13 -3.99
C SER A 22 8.62 30.75 -3.99
N ALA A 23 9.38 30.39 -2.96
CA ALA A 23 10.01 29.09 -2.82
C ALA A 23 8.97 27.99 -2.58
N ILE A 24 8.00 28.24 -1.69
CA ILE A 24 6.85 27.38 -1.42
C ILE A 24 6.10 27.11 -2.73
N GLN A 25 5.66 28.17 -3.42
CA GLN A 25 4.91 28.03 -4.67
C GLN A 25 5.69 27.25 -5.74
N THR A 26 6.99 27.49 -5.87
CA THR A 26 7.84 26.78 -6.83
C THR A 26 7.88 25.28 -6.51
N ARG A 27 8.06 24.93 -5.24
CA ARG A 27 8.12 23.55 -4.77
C ARG A 27 6.78 22.84 -4.89
N GLU A 28 5.66 23.51 -4.63
CA GLU A 28 4.32 22.97 -4.87
C GLU A 28 4.07 22.64 -6.35
N VAL A 29 4.49 23.52 -7.26
CA VAL A 29 4.35 23.29 -8.70
C VAL A 29 5.19 22.08 -9.15
N GLU A 30 6.42 21.96 -8.64
CA GLU A 30 7.27 20.80 -8.90
C GLU A 30 6.66 19.50 -8.36
N LEU A 31 6.18 19.53 -7.11
CA LEU A 31 5.53 18.40 -6.45
C LEU A 31 4.30 17.92 -7.24
N ASN A 32 3.42 18.85 -7.62
CA ASN A 32 2.25 18.57 -8.45
C ASN A 32 2.60 18.10 -9.86
N ARG A 33 3.72 18.54 -10.42
CA ARG A 33 4.22 18.06 -11.71
C ARG A 33 4.72 16.63 -11.62
N LEU A 34 5.46 16.29 -10.55
CA LEU A 34 5.91 14.92 -10.29
C LEU A 34 4.72 13.98 -10.09
N TRP A 35 3.75 14.38 -9.28
CA TRP A 35 2.54 13.58 -9.07
C TRP A 35 1.79 13.27 -10.36
N ARG A 36 1.63 14.26 -11.24
CA ARG A 36 1.00 14.04 -12.56
C ARG A 36 1.77 13.04 -13.43
N LYS A 37 3.09 12.95 -13.32
CA LYS A 37 3.89 11.95 -14.04
C LYS A 37 3.67 10.56 -13.45
N ILE A 38 3.78 10.43 -12.13
CA ILE A 38 3.53 9.18 -11.40
C ILE A 38 2.15 8.63 -11.75
N ARG A 39 1.12 9.47 -11.70
CA ARG A 39 -0.26 9.05 -12.02
C ARG A 39 -0.45 8.59 -13.47
N LYS A 40 0.30 9.16 -14.42
CA LYS A 40 0.26 8.72 -15.82
C LYS A 40 0.90 7.34 -15.97
N GLU A 41 2.04 7.12 -15.31
CA GLU A 41 2.76 5.85 -15.37
C GLU A 41 1.97 4.73 -14.67
N LEU A 42 1.35 5.01 -13.52
CA LEU A 42 0.44 4.06 -12.86
C LEU A 42 -0.72 3.63 -13.78
N ARG A 43 -1.32 4.56 -14.54
CA ARG A 43 -2.36 4.21 -15.53
C ARG A 43 -1.84 3.32 -16.66
N VAL A 44 -0.60 3.54 -17.10
CA VAL A 44 0.04 2.67 -18.10
C VAL A 44 0.19 1.26 -17.51
N LEU A 45 0.71 1.16 -16.29
CA LEU A 45 0.87 -0.10 -15.57
C LEU A 45 -0.44 -0.87 -15.35
N GLU A 46 -1.53 -0.17 -15.04
CA GLU A 46 -2.86 -0.80 -14.91
C GLU A 46 -3.30 -1.49 -16.22
N SER A 47 -2.99 -0.86 -17.36
CA SER A 47 -3.35 -1.37 -18.70
C SER A 47 -2.39 -2.41 -19.27
N GLU A 48 -1.18 -2.51 -18.72
CA GLU A 48 -0.13 -3.37 -19.26
C GLU A 48 -0.42 -4.85 -19.03
N LYS A 49 -0.07 -5.69 -20.01
CA LYS A 49 -0.30 -7.13 -20.02
C LYS A 49 0.99 -7.94 -19.94
N TYR A 50 2.13 -7.32 -20.23
CA TYR A 50 3.42 -8.00 -20.24
C TYR A 50 4.18 -7.78 -18.93
N PRO A 51 4.49 -8.85 -18.15
CA PRO A 51 5.16 -8.73 -16.85
C PRO A 51 6.50 -7.98 -16.89
N GLY A 52 7.31 -8.21 -17.95
CA GLY A 52 8.63 -7.58 -18.06
C GLY A 52 8.58 -6.07 -18.30
N GLU A 53 7.55 -5.57 -19.00
CA GLU A 53 7.34 -4.14 -19.20
C GLU A 53 6.79 -3.48 -17.93
N ILE A 54 5.97 -4.21 -17.17
CA ILE A 54 5.47 -3.78 -15.87
C ILE A 54 6.62 -3.55 -14.89
N ASP A 55 7.56 -4.50 -14.75
CA ASP A 55 8.65 -4.37 -13.79
C ASP A 55 9.54 -3.16 -14.06
N SER A 56 9.86 -2.90 -15.34
CA SER A 56 10.67 -1.73 -15.73
C SER A 56 9.96 -0.42 -15.41
N VAL A 57 8.70 -0.29 -15.83
CA VAL A 57 7.92 0.94 -15.61
C VAL A 57 7.63 1.13 -14.12
N LEU A 58 7.40 0.06 -13.36
CA LEU A 58 7.20 0.11 -11.91
C LEU A 58 8.44 0.62 -11.19
N SER A 59 9.63 0.12 -11.55
CA SER A 59 10.90 0.60 -10.98
C SER A 59 11.12 2.10 -11.24
N GLU A 60 10.85 2.55 -12.46
CA GLU A 60 10.92 3.98 -12.81
C GLU A 60 9.88 4.83 -12.06
N THR A 61 8.69 4.27 -11.82
CA THR A 61 7.60 4.93 -11.09
C THR A 61 7.96 5.05 -9.60
N GLU A 62 8.56 4.01 -9.01
CA GLU A 62 9.08 4.01 -7.63
C GLU A 62 10.17 5.05 -7.42
N ALA A 63 11.10 5.20 -8.37
CA ALA A 63 12.12 6.23 -8.31
C ALA A 63 11.51 7.65 -8.29
N LYS A 64 10.48 7.89 -9.12
CA LYS A 64 9.77 9.18 -9.13
C LYS A 64 8.96 9.41 -7.86
N TYR A 65 8.39 8.35 -7.27
CA TYR A 65 7.67 8.42 -6.01
C TYR A 65 8.59 8.77 -4.83
N LYS A 66 9.80 8.18 -4.76
CA LYS A 66 10.82 8.59 -3.78
C LYS A 66 11.19 10.07 -3.93
N LEU A 67 11.44 10.53 -5.16
CA LEU A 67 11.71 11.94 -5.42
C LEU A 67 10.54 12.85 -5.03
N TYR A 68 9.30 12.39 -5.19
CA TYR A 68 8.10 13.10 -4.74
C TYR A 68 8.05 13.23 -3.21
N GLN A 69 8.40 12.18 -2.47
CA GLN A 69 8.51 12.21 -1.01
C GLN A 69 9.62 13.17 -0.54
N ASP A 70 10.79 13.14 -1.18
CA ASP A 70 11.90 14.04 -0.87
C ASP A 70 11.50 15.51 -1.08
N LYS A 71 10.79 15.80 -2.19
CA LYS A 71 10.29 17.15 -2.48
C LYS A 71 9.23 17.62 -1.50
N TRP A 72 8.43 16.70 -0.96
CA TRP A 72 7.50 17.02 0.11
C TRP A 72 8.22 17.39 1.41
N GLU A 73 9.27 16.65 1.81
CA GLU A 73 10.05 17.01 3.00
C GLU A 73 10.78 18.36 2.84
N GLU A 74 11.29 18.68 1.64
CA GLU A 74 11.82 20.02 1.34
C GLU A 74 10.75 21.11 1.53
N LEU A 75 9.54 20.90 1.00
CA LEU A 75 8.44 21.86 1.11
C LEU A 75 7.95 22.02 2.55
N LYS A 76 7.89 20.93 3.31
CA LYS A 76 7.54 20.92 4.72
C LYS A 76 8.53 21.71 5.58
N ASN A 77 9.83 21.65 5.25
CA ASN A 77 10.83 22.49 5.91
C ASN A 77 10.58 23.98 5.63
N LEU A 78 10.24 24.37 4.40
CA LEU A 78 9.88 25.75 4.08
C LEU A 78 8.64 26.21 4.86
N TYR A 79 7.62 25.34 4.97
CA TYR A 79 6.44 25.64 5.76
C TYR A 79 6.72 25.85 7.25
N SER A 80 7.79 25.24 7.79
CA SER A 80 8.18 25.42 9.19
C SER A 80 8.90 26.73 9.48
N GLU A 81 9.28 27.51 8.45
CA GLU A 81 9.96 28.80 8.63
C GLU A 81 9.02 29.93 9.09
N ASN A 82 7.71 29.82 8.87
CA ASN A 82 6.73 30.82 9.28
C ASN A 82 5.33 30.20 9.54
N ASP A 83 4.79 30.46 10.73
CA ASP A 83 3.48 29.97 11.19
C ASP A 83 2.31 30.46 10.32
N GLU A 84 2.46 31.56 9.59
CA GLU A 84 1.44 32.10 8.68
C GLU A 84 1.04 31.09 7.59
N TYR A 85 1.94 30.17 7.21
CA TYR A 85 1.66 29.15 6.20
C TYR A 85 1.19 27.81 6.77
N GLN A 86 0.88 27.72 8.08
CA GLN A 86 0.44 26.46 8.69
C GLN A 86 -0.84 25.89 8.07
N GLU A 87 -1.78 26.74 7.66
CA GLU A 87 -3.02 26.29 7.02
C GLU A 87 -2.75 25.65 5.66
N ASP A 88 -1.97 26.34 4.81
CA ASP A 88 -1.54 25.84 3.49
C ASP A 88 -0.69 24.57 3.63
N ALA A 89 0.17 24.50 4.65
CA ALA A 89 0.96 23.31 4.96
C ALA A 89 0.08 22.11 5.30
N ASN A 90 -0.97 22.31 6.10
CA ASN A 90 -1.90 21.25 6.49
C ASN A 90 -2.76 20.77 5.31
N LEU A 91 -3.20 21.69 4.44
CA LEU A 91 -3.90 21.34 3.21
C LEU A 91 -3.00 20.51 2.29
N THR A 92 -1.78 21.00 2.04
CA THR A 92 -0.80 20.31 1.19
C THR A 92 -0.44 18.94 1.75
N LYS A 93 -0.22 18.85 3.07
CA LYS A 93 0.04 17.57 3.76
C LYS A 93 -1.08 16.57 3.53
N THR A 94 -2.33 17.00 3.64
CA THR A 94 -3.50 16.14 3.44
C THR A 94 -3.50 15.60 2.00
N THR A 95 -3.33 16.46 1.01
CA THR A 95 -3.25 16.05 -0.40
C THR A 95 -2.07 15.11 -0.67
N VAL A 96 -0.91 15.36 -0.07
CA VAL A 96 0.26 14.48 -0.22
C VAL A 96 -0.01 13.09 0.37
N LEU A 97 -0.62 13.01 1.56
CA LEU A 97 -0.97 11.74 2.19
C LEU A 97 -1.98 10.95 1.37
N GLU A 98 -3.00 11.62 0.81
CA GLU A 98 -3.96 10.99 -0.09
C GLU A 98 -3.28 10.44 -1.36
N ASN A 99 -2.34 11.20 -1.93
CA ASN A 99 -1.55 10.76 -3.08
C ASN A 99 -0.65 9.56 -2.73
N CYS A 100 0.02 9.59 -1.57
CA CYS A 100 0.85 8.47 -1.11
C CYS A 100 0.02 7.19 -0.94
N LYS A 101 -1.14 7.30 -0.29
CA LYS A 101 -2.06 6.18 -0.14
C LYS A 101 -2.53 5.64 -1.50
N PHE A 102 -2.95 6.52 -2.41
CA PHE A 102 -3.34 6.13 -3.77
C PHE A 102 -2.21 5.36 -4.48
N TYR A 103 -0.97 5.83 -4.36
CA TYR A 103 0.18 5.18 -4.96
C TYR A 103 0.39 3.77 -4.38
N GLU A 104 0.41 3.65 -3.05
CA GLU A 104 0.63 2.38 -2.34
C GLU A 104 -0.44 1.35 -2.70
N ASP A 105 -1.72 1.74 -2.63
CA ASP A 105 -2.86 0.89 -2.98
C ASP A 105 -2.76 0.41 -4.44
N THR A 106 -2.38 1.31 -5.37
CA THR A 106 -2.30 0.97 -6.80
C THR A 106 -1.12 0.04 -7.10
N VAL A 107 0.04 0.28 -6.50
CA VAL A 107 1.23 -0.56 -6.69
C VAL A 107 1.01 -1.96 -6.11
N GLU A 108 0.30 -2.08 -4.97
CA GLU A 108 -0.06 -3.37 -4.41
C GLU A 108 -0.90 -4.20 -5.39
N VAL A 109 -1.94 -3.59 -5.97
CA VAL A 109 -2.79 -4.23 -7.00
C VAL A 109 -1.99 -4.63 -8.24
N ILE A 110 -1.09 -3.76 -8.72
CA ILE A 110 -0.23 -4.06 -9.88
C ILE A 110 0.70 -5.24 -9.58
N ARG A 111 1.35 -5.25 -8.41
CA ARG A 111 2.24 -6.36 -8.01
C ARG A 111 1.49 -7.68 -7.88
N ALA A 112 0.27 -7.67 -7.35
CA ALA A 112 -0.58 -8.86 -7.31
C ALA A 112 -0.93 -9.35 -8.72
N LYS A 113 -1.26 -8.43 -9.64
CA LYS A 113 -1.53 -8.74 -11.06
C LYS A 113 -0.30 -9.34 -11.74
N VAL A 114 0.88 -8.78 -11.56
CA VAL A 114 2.15 -9.31 -12.11
C VAL A 114 2.41 -10.71 -11.58
N SER A 115 2.24 -10.92 -10.27
CA SER A 115 2.44 -12.23 -9.65
C SER A 115 1.48 -13.28 -10.23
N THR A 116 0.23 -12.90 -10.48
CA THR A 116 -0.77 -13.76 -11.14
C THR A 116 -0.39 -14.07 -12.58
N LEU A 117 -0.04 -13.06 -13.37
CA LEU A 117 0.39 -13.24 -14.76
C LEU A 117 1.67 -14.08 -14.88
N ALA A 118 2.63 -13.86 -14.00
CA ALA A 118 3.87 -14.65 -13.97
C ALA A 118 3.59 -16.12 -13.63
N TYR A 119 2.66 -16.37 -12.70
CA TYR A 119 2.17 -17.72 -12.39
C TYR A 119 1.48 -18.33 -13.61
N GLU A 120 0.49 -17.66 -14.20
CA GLU A 120 -0.21 -18.13 -15.40
C GLU A 120 0.73 -18.43 -16.56
N THR A 121 1.71 -17.56 -16.83
CA THR A 121 2.69 -17.75 -17.92
C THR A 121 3.62 -18.95 -17.66
N LYS A 122 3.97 -19.20 -16.39
CA LYS A 122 4.83 -20.35 -16.00
C LYS A 122 4.09 -21.68 -16.12
N TYR A 123 2.78 -21.69 -15.93
CA TYR A 123 1.94 -22.90 -15.94
C TYR A 123 1.04 -23.02 -17.18
N GLU A 124 1.04 -22.03 -18.09
CA GLU A 124 0.56 -22.16 -19.46
C GLU A 124 1.46 -23.16 -20.17
N THR A 125 1.02 -24.41 -20.12
CA THR A 125 1.49 -25.50 -20.98
C THR A 125 1.23 -25.07 -22.42
N LYS A 126 2.24 -24.46 -23.06
CA LYS A 126 2.35 -24.56 -24.50
C LYS A 126 2.47 -26.04 -24.81
N SER A 127 1.33 -26.69 -25.06
CA SER A 127 1.26 -27.96 -25.74
C SER A 127 1.84 -27.74 -27.13
N LEU A 128 3.17 -27.84 -27.21
CA LEU A 128 3.94 -27.80 -28.45
C LEU A 128 3.89 -29.17 -29.17
N PHE A 129 3.10 -30.12 -28.66
CA PHE A 129 2.91 -31.44 -29.24
C PHE A 129 1.49 -31.58 -29.80
N SER A 130 1.14 -30.68 -30.71
CA SER A 130 0.09 -30.89 -31.70
C SER A 130 0.75 -30.80 -33.07
N ASN A 131 0.56 -31.83 -33.89
CA ASN A 131 1.15 -32.08 -35.22
C ASN A 131 2.44 -32.92 -35.20
N HIS A 132 2.29 -34.23 -35.30
CA HIS A 132 2.78 -35.03 -36.43
C HIS A 132 2.54 -36.52 -36.15
N SER A 133 1.37 -37.01 -36.55
CA SER A 133 1.11 -38.44 -36.71
C SER A 133 0.27 -38.65 -37.97
N SER A 134 0.83 -38.27 -39.12
CA SER A 134 0.42 -38.87 -40.38
C SER A 134 1.23 -40.17 -40.53
N VAL A 135 0.78 -41.23 -39.85
CA VAL A 135 1.32 -42.57 -40.09
C VAL A 135 0.86 -42.99 -41.48
N LEU A 136 1.77 -42.84 -42.45
CA LEU A 136 1.73 -43.56 -43.71
C LEU A 136 2.04 -45.03 -43.41
N THR A 137 1.00 -45.86 -43.25
CA THR A 137 1.15 -47.32 -43.22
C THR A 137 1.25 -47.87 -44.64
N GLY A 138 2.47 -47.90 -45.19
CA GLY A 138 2.82 -48.82 -46.27
C GLY A 138 3.18 -50.21 -45.69
N PRO A 139 2.79 -51.33 -46.32
CA PRO A 139 3.07 -52.65 -45.78
C PRO A 139 4.47 -53.11 -46.22
N ALA A 140 5.44 -53.05 -45.31
CA ALA A 140 6.74 -53.68 -45.51
C ALA A 140 6.92 -54.83 -44.50
N LYS A 141 6.80 -56.06 -45.03
CA LYS A 141 7.19 -57.30 -44.36
C LYS A 141 8.70 -57.26 -44.01
N SER A 142 9.05 -57.39 -42.74
CA SER A 142 10.26 -58.13 -42.35
C SER A 142 10.17 -58.61 -40.91
N ARG A 143 10.19 -59.94 -40.75
CA ARG A 143 10.44 -60.67 -39.49
C ARG A 143 11.82 -60.28 -38.93
N GLY A 144 11.89 -59.95 -37.65
CA GLY A 144 13.16 -59.78 -36.94
C GLY A 144 12.96 -59.48 -35.45
N SER A 145 13.48 -60.36 -34.61
CA SER A 145 13.40 -60.42 -33.14
C SER A 145 13.94 -59.17 -32.42
N ASN A 146 13.19 -58.07 -32.37
CA ASN A 146 13.49 -56.87 -31.55
C ASN A 146 12.27 -56.33 -30.78
N ALA A 147 11.12 -57.00 -30.82
CA ALA A 147 9.88 -56.51 -30.21
C ALA A 147 9.97 -56.36 -28.67
N SER A 148 10.76 -57.18 -27.99
CA SER A 148 10.88 -57.16 -26.52
C SER A 148 11.60 -55.91 -25.98
N SER A 149 12.66 -55.45 -26.66
CA SER A 149 13.40 -54.26 -26.26
C SER A 149 12.63 -52.98 -26.56
N VAL A 150 11.91 -52.94 -27.69
CA VAL A 150 11.04 -51.80 -28.05
C VAL A 150 9.86 -51.68 -27.08
N LEU A 151 9.20 -52.80 -26.73
CA LEU A 151 8.11 -52.79 -25.76
C LEU A 151 8.58 -52.42 -24.35
N LYS A 152 9.78 -52.86 -23.93
CA LYS A 152 10.38 -52.41 -22.65
C LYS A 152 10.69 -50.92 -22.67
N ALA A 153 11.29 -50.41 -23.75
CA ALA A 153 11.58 -48.98 -23.87
C ALA A 153 10.28 -48.14 -23.85
N GLN A 154 9.23 -48.62 -24.51
CA GLN A 154 7.93 -47.95 -24.54
C GLN A 154 7.22 -48.00 -23.17
N ALA A 155 7.30 -49.12 -22.44
CA ALA A 155 6.77 -49.24 -21.10
C ALA A 155 7.51 -48.35 -20.09
N ILE A 156 8.84 -48.24 -20.20
CA ILE A 156 9.64 -47.32 -19.38
C ILE A 156 9.28 -45.88 -19.69
N ALA A 157 9.16 -45.50 -20.97
CA ALA A 157 8.76 -44.15 -21.36
C ALA A 157 7.33 -43.80 -20.89
N ALA A 158 6.39 -44.75 -20.97
CA ALA A 158 5.03 -44.56 -20.47
C ALA A 158 4.99 -44.43 -18.94
N ALA A 159 5.79 -45.22 -18.22
CA ALA A 159 5.92 -45.12 -16.76
C ALA A 159 6.55 -43.79 -16.34
N SER A 160 7.59 -43.32 -17.05
CA SER A 160 8.18 -41.99 -16.84
C SER A 160 7.18 -40.87 -17.10
N GLY A 161 6.43 -40.92 -18.20
CA GLY A 161 5.40 -39.91 -18.51
C GLY A 161 4.25 -39.90 -17.50
N ALA A 162 3.82 -41.07 -17.02
CA ALA A 162 2.80 -41.16 -15.97
C ALA A 162 3.30 -40.59 -14.62
N ASN A 163 4.56 -40.84 -14.28
CA ASN A 163 5.16 -40.31 -13.05
C ASN A 163 5.35 -38.79 -13.11
N GLU A 164 5.79 -38.25 -14.25
CA GLU A 164 5.86 -36.81 -14.48
C GLU A 164 4.47 -36.17 -14.39
N SER A 165 3.46 -36.75 -15.04
CA SER A 165 2.07 -36.26 -14.95
C SER A 165 1.54 -36.25 -13.52
N ALA A 166 1.81 -37.29 -12.73
CA ALA A 166 1.37 -37.36 -11.33
C ALA A 166 2.04 -36.29 -10.46
N LEU A 167 3.34 -36.03 -10.65
CA LEU A 167 4.07 -34.97 -9.95
C LEU A 167 3.52 -33.58 -10.31
N TYR A 168 3.15 -33.36 -11.58
CA TYR A 168 2.52 -32.10 -11.99
C TYR A 168 1.16 -31.88 -11.34
N GLU A 169 0.32 -32.92 -11.28
CA GLU A 169 -0.98 -32.83 -10.59
C GLU A 169 -0.83 -32.58 -9.09
N GLU A 170 0.16 -33.20 -8.44
CA GLU A 170 0.48 -32.97 -7.02
C GLU A 170 0.90 -31.52 -6.75
N ILE A 171 1.80 -30.97 -7.58
CA ILE A 171 2.25 -29.57 -7.46
C ILE A 171 1.07 -28.61 -7.64
N LEU A 172 0.18 -28.85 -8.61
CA LEU A 172 -1.01 -28.01 -8.81
C LEU A 172 -1.95 -28.09 -7.61
N ALA A 173 -2.18 -29.29 -7.07
CA ALA A 173 -3.01 -29.47 -5.88
C ALA A 173 -2.42 -28.71 -4.68
N GLN A 174 -1.10 -28.79 -4.48
CA GLN A 174 -0.41 -28.07 -3.41
C GLN A 174 -0.51 -26.55 -3.57
N CYS A 175 -0.24 -26.00 -4.76
CA CYS A 175 -0.36 -24.56 -5.00
C CYS A 175 -1.79 -24.05 -4.78
N THR A 176 -2.81 -24.81 -5.19
CA THR A 176 -4.21 -24.41 -4.94
C THR A 176 -4.59 -24.46 -3.47
N LEU A 177 -4.00 -25.38 -2.69
CA LEU A 177 -4.20 -25.46 -1.25
C LEU A 177 -3.53 -24.28 -0.54
N GLU A 178 -2.27 -24.00 -0.88
CA GLU A 178 -1.50 -22.87 -0.33
C GLU A 178 -2.24 -21.55 -0.57
N HIS A 179 -2.71 -21.30 -1.79
CA HIS A 179 -3.49 -20.09 -2.10
C HIS A 179 -4.78 -19.97 -1.29
N LYS A 180 -5.50 -21.09 -1.09
CA LYS A 180 -6.72 -21.09 -0.26
C LYS A 180 -6.39 -20.79 1.20
N THR A 181 -5.29 -21.34 1.72
CA THR A 181 -4.87 -21.08 3.10
C THR A 181 -4.44 -19.64 3.29
N GLU A 182 -3.71 -19.06 2.34
CA GLU A 182 -3.26 -17.68 2.42
C GLU A 182 -4.44 -16.70 2.37
N LYS A 183 -5.41 -16.93 1.49
CA LYS A 183 -6.68 -16.16 1.48
C LYS A 183 -7.46 -16.26 2.78
N ALA A 184 -7.53 -17.46 3.37
CA ALA A 184 -8.21 -17.65 4.64
C ALA A 184 -7.51 -16.89 5.79
N ILE A 185 -6.18 -16.84 5.78
CA ILE A 185 -5.38 -16.09 6.75
C ILE A 185 -5.61 -14.59 6.59
N GLN A 186 -5.57 -14.07 5.35
CA GLN A 186 -5.81 -12.65 5.06
C GLN A 186 -7.20 -12.21 5.51
N GLU A 187 -8.24 -13.02 5.22
CA GLU A 187 -9.61 -12.69 5.64
C GLU A 187 -9.76 -12.73 7.16
N LEU A 188 -9.13 -13.69 7.84
CA LEU A 188 -9.12 -13.75 9.30
C LEU A 188 -8.46 -12.50 9.92
N GLU A 189 -7.37 -12.02 9.32
CA GLU A 189 -6.69 -10.81 9.78
C GLU A 189 -7.55 -9.56 9.54
N ARG A 190 -8.21 -9.47 8.38
CA ARG A 190 -9.17 -8.41 8.05
C ARG A 190 -10.29 -8.34 9.09
N VAL A 191 -10.90 -9.49 9.42
CA VAL A 191 -11.98 -9.59 10.42
C VAL A 191 -11.50 -9.18 11.81
N LYS A 192 -10.28 -9.55 12.21
CA LYS A 192 -9.71 -9.12 13.50
C LYS A 192 -9.52 -7.60 13.56
N GLN A 193 -9.03 -7.00 12.48
CA GLN A 193 -8.84 -5.54 12.40
C GLN A 193 -10.19 -4.80 12.44
N GLU A 194 -11.20 -5.30 11.72
CA GLU A 194 -12.55 -4.75 11.77
C GLU A 194 -13.16 -4.83 13.17
N ALA A 195 -13.05 -5.99 13.84
CA ALA A 195 -13.53 -6.17 15.20
C ALA A 195 -12.82 -5.24 16.20
N ALA A 196 -11.51 -5.05 16.05
CA ALA A 196 -10.75 -4.12 16.89
C ALA A 196 -11.17 -2.65 16.64
N ALA A 197 -11.41 -2.26 15.39
CA ALA A 197 -11.90 -0.94 15.04
C ALA A 197 -13.30 -0.68 15.61
N GLU A 198 -14.21 -1.66 15.52
CA GLU A 198 -15.55 -1.56 16.08
C GLU A 198 -15.52 -1.43 17.61
N ALA A 199 -14.67 -2.21 18.29
CA ALA A 199 -14.46 -2.11 19.73
C ALA A 199 -13.97 -0.71 20.14
N ASN A 200 -13.01 -0.15 19.39
CA ASN A 200 -12.50 1.20 19.63
C ASN A 200 -13.58 2.28 19.45
N LEU A 201 -14.42 2.16 18.42
CA LEU A 201 -15.55 3.06 18.20
C LEU A 201 -16.56 2.99 19.35
N LYS A 202 -16.82 1.80 19.88
CA LYS A 202 -17.72 1.60 21.03
C LYS A 202 -17.18 2.29 22.28
N ILE A 203 -15.87 2.15 22.55
CA ILE A 203 -15.21 2.83 23.68
C ILE A 203 -15.27 4.35 23.49
N LEU A 204 -15.00 4.85 22.28
CA LEU A 204 -15.04 6.28 21.99
C LEU A 204 -16.44 6.87 22.21
N ARG A 205 -17.48 6.19 21.72
CA ARG A 205 -18.88 6.60 21.96
C ARG A 205 -19.23 6.62 23.45
N ALA A 206 -18.81 5.58 24.20
CA ALA A 206 -19.03 5.54 25.64
C ALA A 206 -18.34 6.71 26.37
N ARG A 207 -17.09 7.03 26.00
CA ARG A 207 -16.36 8.19 26.54
C ARG A 207 -17.06 9.51 26.21
N GLN A 208 -17.57 9.65 24.99
CA GLN A 208 -18.31 10.84 24.58
C GLN A 208 -19.59 11.03 25.41
N MET A 209 -20.37 9.96 25.62
CA MET A 209 -21.57 10.03 26.46
C MET A 209 -21.23 10.40 27.90
N ALA A 210 -20.20 9.78 28.49
CA ALA A 210 -19.74 10.12 29.83
C ALA A 210 -19.28 11.58 29.95
N ALA A 211 -18.58 12.10 28.94
CA ALA A 211 -18.16 13.51 28.91
C ALA A 211 -19.37 14.48 28.86
N VAL A 212 -20.40 14.16 28.06
CA VAL A 212 -21.63 14.96 28.00
C VAL A 212 -22.37 14.94 29.33
N GLU A 213 -22.45 13.78 29.98
CA GLU A 213 -23.10 13.64 31.28
C GLU A 213 -22.34 14.37 32.40
N ASN A 214 -21.02 14.27 32.42
CA ASN A 214 -20.17 15.06 33.32
C ASN A 214 -20.34 16.58 33.09
N ALA A 215 -20.39 17.03 31.84
CA ALA A 215 -20.64 18.43 31.53
C ALA A 215 -22.01 18.90 32.04
N ARG A 216 -23.06 18.06 31.92
CA ARG A 216 -24.40 18.36 32.45
C ARG A 216 -24.40 18.46 33.98
N THR A 217 -23.76 17.51 34.67
CA THR A 217 -23.70 17.53 36.14
C THR A 217 -22.90 18.74 36.65
N GLU A 218 -21.78 19.09 36.01
CA GLU A 218 -21.03 20.30 36.34
C GLU A 218 -21.85 21.57 36.16
N GLN A 219 -22.61 21.69 35.06
CA GLN A 219 -23.51 22.83 34.85
C GLN A 219 -24.57 22.92 35.94
N PHE A 220 -25.15 21.79 36.34
CA PHE A 220 -26.10 21.73 37.44
C PHE A 220 -25.47 22.19 38.77
N PHE A 221 -24.27 21.73 39.11
CA PHE A 221 -23.55 22.17 40.32
C PHE A 221 -23.19 23.65 40.28
N LYS A 222 -22.72 24.17 39.13
CA LYS A 222 -22.45 25.60 38.93
C LYS A 222 -23.72 26.43 39.13
N HIS A 223 -24.86 25.99 38.59
CA HIS A 223 -26.15 26.65 38.75
C HIS A 223 -26.61 26.64 40.21
N LYS A 224 -26.56 25.49 40.89
CA LYS A 224 -26.90 25.35 42.31
C LYS A 224 -26.01 26.24 43.21
N LYS A 225 -24.71 26.29 42.95
CA LYS A 225 -23.77 27.17 43.67
C LYS A 225 -24.11 28.65 43.48
N ARG A 226 -24.50 29.04 42.25
CA ARG A 226 -24.97 30.41 41.96
C ARG A 226 -26.24 30.75 42.75
N ILE A 227 -27.22 29.85 42.81
CA ILE A 227 -28.44 30.03 43.62
C ILE A 227 -28.12 30.18 45.11
N MET A 228 -27.28 29.31 45.67
CA MET A 228 -26.89 29.41 47.08
C MET A 228 -26.16 30.73 47.38
N ASN A 229 -25.22 31.15 46.53
CA ASN A 229 -24.51 32.42 46.74
C ASN A 229 -25.47 33.63 46.74
N ILE A 230 -26.50 33.62 45.90
CA ILE A 230 -27.53 34.66 45.90
C ILE A 230 -28.31 34.62 47.22
N SER A 231 -28.71 33.44 47.69
CA SER A 231 -29.43 33.24 48.96
C SER A 231 -28.65 33.71 50.20
N TYR A 232 -27.33 33.60 50.21
CA TYR A 232 -26.49 34.10 51.32
C TYR A 232 -26.28 35.61 51.31
N HIS A 233 -26.52 36.30 50.18
CA HIS A 233 -26.38 37.76 50.05
C HIS A 233 -27.71 38.52 50.19
N THR A 234 -28.84 37.80 50.32
CA THR A 234 -30.18 38.38 50.51
C THR A 234 -30.76 38.18 51.90
N GLN A 235 -29.98 37.76 52.90
CA GLN A 235 -30.43 37.89 54.29
C GLN A 235 -30.35 39.37 54.69
N PRO A 236 -31.48 40.06 54.96
CA PRO A 236 -31.44 41.39 55.53
C PRO A 236 -30.86 41.27 56.95
N ASP A 237 -29.87 42.11 57.26
CA ASP A 237 -29.40 42.31 58.63
C ASP A 237 -30.60 42.70 59.50
N LEU A 238 -31.12 41.73 60.26
CA LEU A 238 -32.04 41.98 61.37
C LEU A 238 -31.20 42.58 62.51
N LYS A 239 -31.05 43.91 62.48
CA LYS A 239 -30.70 44.74 63.64
C LYS A 239 -31.94 45.48 64.14
#